data_AF-D2QFA0-F1
#
_entry.id   AF-D2QFA0-F1
#
_cell.length_a   1.000
_cell.length_b   1.000
_cell.length_c   1.000
_cell.angle_alpha   90.00
_cell.angle_beta   90.00
_cell.angle_gamma   90.00
#
_symmetry.space_group_name_H-M   'P 1'
#
loop_
_entity.id
_entity.type
_entity.pdbx_description
1 polymer ?
#
loop_
_entity_poly.entity_id
_entity_poly.type
_entity_poly.pdbx_seq_one_letter_code
_entity_poly.pdbx_strand_id
1 'polypeptide(L)'
;MANKTTKTKQKSLAADIVSSIETKLTEAGAASKKVKKSIEKSAEKLAKKLTKLMQKDEKKASKPVKSTEKKVKKDAAKAKKNAEKAEKNAKRTAKKAATLTAVSEAVDTATAPKPTAAPAKPKATPKPPVSKSTRPAQTTAAGTTEKPVEAPTETA
;
A
#
# COMPACT_ATOMS: atom_id res chain seq x y z
N MET A 1 7.93 -8.15 -21.32
CA MET A 1 7.70 -9.61 -21.34
C MET A 1 6.29 -10.05 -20.91
N ALA A 2 5.65 -9.45 -19.88
CA ALA A 2 4.40 -9.93 -19.27
C ALA A 2 3.30 -10.49 -20.21
N ASN A 3 3.07 -9.89 -21.38
CA ASN A 3 2.05 -10.33 -22.34
C ASN A 3 2.31 -11.72 -22.98
N LYS A 4 3.54 -12.26 -22.94
CA LYS A 4 3.80 -13.68 -23.28
C LYS A 4 3.35 -14.57 -22.12
N THR A 5 3.84 -14.30 -20.91
CA THR A 5 3.55 -15.09 -19.70
C THR A 5 2.05 -15.19 -19.42
N THR A 6 1.28 -14.10 -19.60
CA THR A 6 -0.17 -14.12 -19.38
C THR A 6 -0.91 -14.91 -20.47
N LYS A 7 -0.46 -14.89 -21.73
CA LYS A 7 -0.99 -15.76 -22.79
C LYS A 7 -0.68 -17.24 -22.52
N THR A 8 0.51 -17.57 -22.01
CA THR A 8 0.83 -18.95 -21.60
C THR A 8 -0.03 -19.42 -20.43
N LYS A 9 -0.18 -18.61 -19.37
CA LYS A 9 -1.10 -18.91 -18.26
C LYS A 9 -2.56 -19.08 -18.72
N GLN A 10 -3.01 -18.27 -19.69
CA GLN A 10 -4.34 -18.42 -20.30
C GLN A 10 -4.49 -19.74 -21.08
N LYS A 11 -3.48 -20.13 -21.86
CA LYS A 11 -3.52 -21.39 -22.61
C LYS A 11 -3.46 -22.62 -21.71
N SER A 12 -2.65 -22.60 -20.65
CA SER A 12 -2.63 -23.69 -19.64
C SER A 12 -4.01 -23.83 -19.01
N LEU A 13 -4.53 -22.78 -18.35
CA LEU A 13 -5.83 -22.81 -17.71
C LEU A 13 -6.97 -23.21 -18.65
N ALA A 14 -6.91 -22.81 -19.93
CA ALA A 14 -7.90 -23.27 -20.91
C ALA A 14 -7.77 -24.77 -21.20
N ALA A 15 -6.55 -25.29 -21.40
CA ALA A 15 -6.30 -26.72 -21.62
C ALA A 15 -6.66 -27.55 -20.38
N ASP A 16 -6.33 -27.08 -19.17
CA ASP A 16 -6.65 -27.73 -17.89
C ASP A 16 -8.17 -27.84 -17.69
N ILE A 17 -8.91 -26.77 -18.00
CA ILE A 17 -10.39 -26.73 -17.98
C ILE A 17 -10.99 -27.64 -19.06
N VAL A 18 -10.46 -27.61 -20.30
CA VAL A 18 -10.93 -28.52 -21.37
C VAL A 18 -10.72 -29.96 -20.96
N SER A 19 -9.51 -30.34 -20.56
CA SER A 19 -9.16 -31.71 -20.14
C SER A 19 -10.06 -32.19 -19.00
N SER A 20 -10.24 -31.40 -17.93
CA SER A 20 -11.09 -31.75 -16.79
C SER A 20 -12.56 -31.96 -17.18
N ILE A 21 -13.09 -31.17 -18.11
CA ILE A 21 -14.47 -31.32 -18.61
C ILE A 21 -14.57 -32.49 -19.60
N GLU A 22 -13.57 -32.69 -20.47
CA GLU A 22 -13.55 -33.81 -21.42
C GLU A 22 -13.45 -35.16 -20.71
N THR A 23 -12.63 -35.32 -19.68
CA THR A 23 -12.55 -36.55 -18.87
C THR A 23 -13.91 -36.91 -18.28
N LYS A 24 -14.56 -35.95 -17.61
CA LYS A 24 -15.90 -36.14 -17.02
C LYS A 24 -16.98 -36.41 -18.07
N LEU A 25 -16.81 -35.92 -19.29
CA LEU A 25 -17.72 -36.26 -20.38
C LEU A 25 -17.43 -37.67 -20.92
N THR A 26 -16.18 -38.11 -21.11
CA THR A 26 -15.92 -39.51 -21.50
C THR A 26 -16.46 -40.51 -20.48
N GLU A 27 -16.44 -40.17 -19.19
CA GLU A 27 -17.06 -40.93 -18.10
C GLU A 27 -18.61 -40.97 -18.19
N ALA A 28 -19.23 -39.93 -18.74
CA ALA A 28 -20.68 -39.79 -18.93
C ALA A 28 -21.20 -40.07 -20.37
N GLY A 29 -20.31 -40.42 -21.31
CA GLY A 29 -20.62 -40.68 -22.73
C GLY A 29 -19.98 -39.71 -23.74
N ALA A 30 -19.65 -40.22 -24.92
CA ALA A 30 -18.80 -39.54 -25.90
C ALA A 30 -19.29 -38.14 -26.35
N ALA A 31 -18.59 -37.09 -25.92
CA ALA A 31 -18.91 -35.71 -26.27
C ALA A 31 -18.77 -35.42 -27.77
N SER A 32 -19.86 -34.96 -28.41
CA SER A 32 -19.85 -34.63 -29.84
C SER A 32 -18.88 -33.50 -30.21
N LYS A 33 -18.43 -33.46 -31.47
CA LYS A 33 -17.51 -32.43 -32.00
C LYS A 33 -18.01 -30.99 -31.81
N LYS A 34 -19.33 -30.78 -31.77
CA LYS A 34 -19.96 -29.48 -31.44
C LYS A 34 -19.77 -29.12 -29.95
N VAL A 35 -19.94 -30.08 -29.05
CA VAL A 35 -19.77 -29.92 -27.60
C VAL A 35 -18.31 -29.63 -27.25
N LYS A 36 -17.36 -30.43 -27.75
CA LYS A 36 -15.91 -30.19 -27.58
C LYS A 36 -15.51 -28.76 -27.96
N LYS A 37 -15.96 -28.28 -29.14
CA LYS A 37 -15.68 -26.91 -29.63
C LYS A 37 -16.45 -25.80 -28.89
N SER A 38 -17.51 -26.14 -28.14
CA SER A 38 -18.16 -25.22 -27.18
C SER A 38 -17.35 -25.10 -25.89
N ILE A 39 -16.81 -26.22 -25.40
CA ILE A 39 -15.96 -26.30 -24.21
C ILE A 39 -14.66 -25.51 -24.43
N GLU A 40 -13.95 -25.73 -25.55
CA GLU A 40 -12.80 -24.93 -25.97
C GLU A 40 -13.04 -23.41 -25.82
N LYS A 41 -14.08 -22.90 -26.50
CA LYS A 41 -14.45 -21.47 -26.51
C LYS A 41 -14.89 -20.95 -25.13
N SER A 42 -15.40 -21.81 -24.27
CA SER A 42 -15.86 -21.45 -22.92
C SER A 42 -14.69 -21.43 -21.93
N ALA A 43 -13.77 -22.39 -22.04
CA ALA A 43 -12.52 -22.45 -21.29
C ALA A 43 -11.62 -21.26 -21.61
N GLU A 44 -11.45 -20.88 -22.88
CA GLU A 44 -10.72 -19.67 -23.26
C GLU A 44 -11.33 -18.39 -22.63
N LYS A 45 -12.66 -18.25 -22.66
CA LYS A 45 -13.37 -17.13 -22.03
C LYS A 45 -13.18 -17.10 -20.51
N LEU A 46 -13.21 -18.25 -19.84
CA LEU A 46 -12.95 -18.38 -18.40
C LEU A 46 -11.50 -18.04 -18.05
N ALA A 47 -10.53 -18.67 -18.69
CA ALA A 47 -9.10 -18.41 -18.48
C ALA A 47 -8.75 -16.93 -18.70
N LYS A 48 -9.36 -16.27 -19.70
CA LYS A 48 -9.22 -14.83 -19.96
C LYS A 48 -9.85 -13.95 -18.86
N LYS A 49 -10.95 -14.38 -18.22
CA LYS A 49 -11.54 -13.71 -17.04
C LYS A 49 -10.65 -13.90 -15.80
N LEU A 50 -10.27 -15.14 -15.48
CA LEU A 50 -9.46 -15.50 -14.31
C LEU A 50 -8.11 -14.77 -14.31
N THR A 51 -7.36 -14.85 -15.41
CA THR A 51 -6.07 -14.15 -15.52
C THR A 51 -6.19 -12.62 -15.54
N LYS A 52 -7.36 -12.05 -15.89
CA LYS A 52 -7.64 -10.61 -15.78
C LYS A 52 -7.93 -10.20 -14.33
N LEU A 53 -8.54 -11.07 -13.52
CA LEU A 53 -8.68 -10.88 -12.07
C LEU A 53 -7.31 -10.95 -11.40
N MET A 54 -6.55 -12.03 -11.57
CA MET A 54 -5.22 -12.17 -10.93
C MET A 54 -4.28 -10.99 -11.25
N GLN A 55 -4.24 -10.50 -12.49
CA GLN A 55 -3.48 -9.29 -12.86
C GLN A 55 -3.98 -8.00 -12.19
N LYS A 56 -5.28 -7.91 -11.88
CA LYS A 56 -5.89 -6.77 -11.17
C LYS A 56 -5.50 -6.82 -9.69
N ASP A 57 -5.45 -8.02 -9.12
CA ASP A 57 -5.13 -8.25 -7.70
C ASP A 57 -3.62 -8.15 -7.44
N GLU A 58 -2.76 -8.72 -8.32
CA GLU A 58 -1.32 -8.44 -8.38
C GLU A 58 -1.03 -6.93 -8.43
N LYS A 59 -1.78 -6.17 -9.25
CA LYS A 59 -1.66 -4.70 -9.34
C LYS A 59 -2.19 -3.97 -8.10
N LYS A 60 -3.13 -4.54 -7.35
CA LYS A 60 -3.63 -4.00 -6.09
C LYS A 60 -2.63 -4.26 -4.95
N ALA A 61 -2.07 -5.46 -4.86
CA ALA A 61 -1.04 -5.83 -3.89
C ALA A 61 0.31 -5.11 -4.13
N SER A 62 0.71 -4.90 -5.38
CA SER A 62 1.99 -4.22 -5.70
C SER A 62 1.98 -2.69 -5.42
N LYS A 63 0.80 -2.06 -5.33
CA LYS A 63 0.66 -0.61 -5.07
C LYS A 63 1.09 -0.16 -3.66
N PRO A 64 0.63 -0.76 -2.54
CA PRO A 64 1.05 -0.36 -1.20
C PRO A 64 2.55 -0.60 -0.97
N VAL A 65 3.11 -1.73 -1.43
CA VAL A 65 4.54 -2.03 -1.26
C VAL A 65 5.43 -0.93 -1.88
N LYS A 66 5.07 -0.44 -3.07
CA LYS A 66 5.80 0.65 -3.75
C LYS A 66 5.61 2.04 -3.11
N SER A 67 4.61 2.22 -2.24
CA SER A 67 4.42 3.47 -1.50
C SER A 67 5.13 3.45 -0.15
N THR A 68 5.14 2.32 0.56
CA THR A 68 5.93 2.14 1.79
C THR A 68 7.42 2.15 1.51
N GLU A 69 7.90 1.45 0.47
CA GLU A 69 9.33 1.45 0.08
C GLU A 69 9.85 2.87 -0.21
N LYS A 70 9.02 3.70 -0.89
CA LYS A 70 9.34 5.12 -1.13
C LYS A 70 9.38 5.96 0.14
N LYS A 71 8.52 5.69 1.13
CA LYS A 71 8.60 6.36 2.45
C LYS A 71 9.89 5.95 3.18
N VAL A 72 10.15 4.65 3.31
CA VAL A 72 11.35 4.11 3.99
C VAL A 72 12.63 4.70 3.39
N LYS A 73 12.78 4.71 2.06
CA LYS A 73 13.93 5.34 1.40
C LYS A 73 14.02 6.87 1.64
N LYS A 74 12.90 7.58 1.67
CA LYS A 74 12.87 9.04 1.96
C LYS A 74 13.28 9.35 3.40
N ASP A 75 12.81 8.56 4.36
CA ASP A 75 13.06 8.81 5.78
C ASP A 75 14.45 8.31 6.22
N ALA A 76 14.97 7.23 5.62
CA ALA A 76 16.38 6.84 5.76
C ALA A 76 17.35 7.92 5.22
N ALA A 77 17.01 8.58 4.09
CA ALA A 77 17.80 9.68 3.55
C ALA A 77 17.79 10.92 4.46
N LYS A 78 16.65 11.25 5.10
CA LYS A 78 16.59 12.29 6.13
C LYS A 78 17.44 11.92 7.35
N ALA A 79 17.36 10.67 7.82
CA ALA A 79 18.08 10.20 8.99
C ALA A 79 19.60 10.35 8.80
N LYS A 80 20.16 9.89 7.67
CA LYS A 80 21.58 10.13 7.33
C LYS A 80 21.94 11.62 7.34
N LYS A 81 21.15 12.48 6.68
CA LYS A 81 21.42 13.93 6.60
C LYS A 81 21.31 14.64 7.95
N ASN A 82 20.54 14.11 8.91
CA ASN A 82 20.48 14.63 10.26
C ASN A 82 21.63 14.12 11.14
N ALA A 83 22.03 12.85 11.01
CA ALA A 83 23.19 12.28 11.71
C ALA A 83 24.49 13.01 11.33
N GLU A 84 24.73 13.21 10.03
CA GLU A 84 25.89 13.94 9.50
C GLU A 84 25.94 15.39 10.04
N LYS A 85 24.79 16.06 10.13
CA LYS A 85 24.67 17.39 10.74
C LYS A 85 24.97 17.37 12.24
N ALA A 86 24.47 16.38 12.99
CA ALA A 86 24.69 16.24 14.42
C ALA A 86 26.18 15.99 14.72
N GLU A 87 26.82 15.09 13.97
CA GLU A 87 28.26 14.81 14.07
C GLU A 87 29.10 16.06 13.75
N LYS A 88 28.76 16.79 12.67
CA LYS A 88 29.44 18.04 12.30
C LYS A 88 29.19 19.19 13.29
N ASN A 89 28.08 19.16 14.04
CA ASN A 89 27.83 20.06 15.16
C ASN A 89 28.67 19.66 16.38
N ALA A 90 28.63 18.39 16.80
CA ALA A 90 29.41 17.88 17.93
C ALA A 90 30.91 18.14 17.75
N LYS A 91 31.47 17.89 16.56
CA LYS A 91 32.88 18.19 16.23
C LYS A 91 33.21 19.70 16.28
N ARG A 92 32.24 20.59 16.06
CA ARG A 92 32.41 22.05 16.23
C ARG A 92 32.32 22.45 17.70
N THR A 93 31.37 21.90 18.45
CA THR A 93 31.19 22.17 19.88
C THR A 93 32.40 21.70 20.70
N ALA A 94 32.94 20.51 20.41
CA ALA A 94 34.16 19.99 21.01
C ALA A 94 35.38 20.89 20.70
N LYS A 95 35.57 21.32 19.44
CA LYS A 95 36.65 22.25 19.08
C LYS A 95 36.50 23.63 19.74
N LYS A 96 35.26 24.13 19.93
CA LYS A 96 35.00 25.38 20.64
C LYS A 96 35.25 25.25 22.15
N ALA A 97 34.92 24.11 22.76
CA ALA A 97 35.23 23.84 24.15
C ALA A 97 36.75 23.82 24.37
N ALA A 98 37.49 23.07 23.55
CA ALA A 98 38.95 22.96 23.64
C ALA A 98 39.68 24.31 23.44
N THR A 99 39.15 25.20 22.59
CA THR A 99 39.71 26.55 22.41
C THR A 99 39.31 27.53 23.52
N LEU A 100 38.22 27.28 24.25
CA LEU A 100 37.88 28.07 25.44
C LEU A 100 38.74 27.66 26.64
N THR A 101 38.94 26.36 26.89
CA THR A 101 39.85 25.90 27.96
C THR A 101 41.28 26.39 27.76
N ALA A 102 41.79 26.36 26.52
CA ALA A 102 43.12 26.87 26.18
C ALA A 102 43.27 28.41 26.26
N VAL A 103 42.17 29.16 26.39
CA VAL A 103 42.18 30.61 26.63
C VAL A 103 41.99 30.94 28.11
N SER A 104 41.22 30.13 28.85
CA SER A 104 41.07 30.28 30.31
C SER A 104 42.36 30.05 31.09
N GLU A 105 43.28 29.22 30.58
CA GLU A 105 44.58 28.94 31.20
C GLU A 105 45.61 30.10 31.04
N ALA A 106 45.24 31.19 30.35
CA ALA A 106 46.14 32.31 30.02
C ALA A 106 45.82 33.63 30.74
N VAL A 107 44.80 33.71 31.59
CA VAL A 107 44.35 34.97 32.23
C VAL A 107 43.96 34.79 33.70
N ASP A 108 44.85 34.20 34.50
CA ASP A 108 44.67 34.12 35.96
C ASP A 108 45.25 35.37 36.67
N THR A 109 44.67 36.54 36.36
CA THR A 109 44.85 37.79 37.13
C THR A 109 43.58 38.66 37.10
N ALA A 110 43.31 39.30 38.25
CA ALA A 110 42.41 40.44 38.44
C ALA A 110 40.86 40.26 38.34
N THR A 111 40.29 39.88 39.49
CA THR A 111 39.23 40.67 40.20
C THR A 111 37.73 40.50 39.82
N ALA A 112 36.91 40.61 40.88
CA ALA A 112 35.48 40.27 41.00
C ALA A 112 34.44 41.21 40.29
N PRO A 113 33.13 40.85 40.21
CA PRO A 113 32.21 41.35 39.18
C PRO A 113 30.96 42.13 39.64
N LYS A 114 30.45 43.03 38.76
CA LYS A 114 29.04 43.54 38.64
C LYS A 114 28.94 44.53 37.45
N PRO A 115 27.75 45.00 36.96
CA PRO A 115 26.38 44.74 37.42
C PRO A 115 25.29 44.42 36.34
N THR A 116 24.17 43.88 36.83
CA THR A 116 22.75 44.07 36.39
C THR A 116 22.31 43.98 34.91
N ALA A 117 21.36 43.07 34.66
CA ALA A 117 20.22 43.27 33.74
C ALA A 117 18.95 42.58 34.31
N ALA A 118 17.75 43.07 33.94
CA ALA A 118 16.46 42.71 34.57
C ALA A 118 15.51 41.94 33.60
N PRO A 119 14.23 41.65 33.94
CA PRO A 119 13.65 40.31 33.72
C PRO A 119 13.04 40.05 32.32
N ALA A 120 13.12 38.78 31.90
CA ALA A 120 12.37 38.26 30.76
C ALA A 120 10.96 37.77 31.17
N LYS A 121 9.92 38.24 30.47
CA LYS A 121 8.53 37.79 30.67
C LYS A 121 8.30 36.39 30.05
N PRO A 122 7.45 35.52 30.64
CA PRO A 122 7.14 34.22 30.07
C PRO A 122 6.32 34.36 28.78
N LYS A 123 6.60 33.50 27.79
CA LYS A 123 5.83 33.42 26.53
C LYS A 123 4.97 32.15 26.52
N ALA A 124 3.69 32.32 26.19
CA ALA A 124 2.66 31.30 26.39
C ALA A 124 2.83 30.03 25.53
N THR A 125 2.31 28.92 26.04
CA THR A 125 2.22 27.62 25.35
C THR A 125 1.11 27.62 24.30
N PRO A 126 1.37 27.15 23.06
CA PRO A 126 0.34 27.01 22.03
C PRO A 126 -0.54 25.78 22.30
N LYS A 127 -1.85 26.01 22.42
CA LYS A 127 -2.87 24.97 22.64
C LYS A 127 -3.13 24.20 21.33
N PRO A 128 -3.03 22.85 21.29
CA PRO A 128 -3.36 22.09 20.08
C PRO A 128 -4.87 22.17 19.77
N PRO A 129 -5.27 22.08 18.48
CA PRO A 129 -6.64 22.38 18.06
C PRO A 129 -7.66 21.28 18.36
N VAL A 130 -8.93 21.68 18.42
CA VAL A 130 -10.09 20.85 18.77
C VAL A 130 -10.32 19.73 17.75
N SER A 131 -10.65 18.53 18.24
CA SER A 131 -11.16 17.44 17.41
C SER A 131 -12.54 17.78 16.83
N LYS A 132 -12.71 17.67 15.51
CA LYS A 132 -14.03 17.74 14.86
C LYS A 132 -14.64 16.34 14.78
N SER A 133 -15.81 16.19 15.40
CA SER A 133 -16.52 14.92 15.54
C SER A 133 -17.30 14.53 14.29
N THR A 134 -17.50 13.22 14.13
CA THR A 134 -18.67 12.52 13.52
C THR A 134 -19.46 13.17 12.39
N ARG A 135 -19.58 12.45 11.27
CA ARG A 135 -20.90 12.04 10.73
C ARG A 135 -20.81 10.78 9.86
N PRO A 136 -21.42 9.65 10.26
CA PRO A 136 -21.67 8.51 9.39
C PRO A 136 -23.03 8.61 8.66
N ALA A 137 -23.29 7.60 7.82
CA ALA A 137 -24.56 7.28 7.17
C ALA A 137 -25.11 8.27 6.11
N GLN A 138 -25.19 7.76 4.89
CA GLN A 138 -26.45 7.79 4.15
C GLN A 138 -26.63 6.46 3.40
N THR A 139 -27.66 5.71 3.79
CA THR A 139 -28.21 4.57 3.05
C THR A 139 -29.30 5.09 2.11
N THR A 140 -29.40 4.51 0.92
CA THR A 140 -30.52 4.74 0.00
C THR A 140 -30.97 3.42 -0.59
N ALA A 141 -32.15 2.95 -0.19
CA ALA A 141 -32.81 1.77 -0.73
C ALA A 141 -34.24 2.13 -1.15
N ALA A 142 -34.52 2.05 -2.46
CA ALA A 142 -35.82 2.15 -3.13
C ALA A 142 -35.58 1.88 -4.63
N GLY A 143 -36.47 1.27 -5.42
CA GLY A 143 -37.66 0.43 -5.15
C GLY A 143 -37.58 -0.85 -6.03
N THR A 144 -38.36 -1.92 -5.84
CA THR A 144 -39.82 -2.08 -5.63
C THR A 144 -40.63 -2.15 -6.93
N THR A 145 -40.92 -3.38 -7.37
CA THR A 145 -42.14 -3.95 -8.04
C THR A 145 -41.77 -5.40 -8.40
N GLU A 146 -42.40 -6.47 -7.88
CA GLU A 146 -43.75 -7.01 -8.21
C GLU A 146 -43.89 -7.49 -9.66
N LYS A 147 -44.45 -8.67 -10.00
CA LYS A 147 -44.99 -9.83 -9.22
C LYS A 147 -44.92 -11.13 -10.10
N PRO A 148 -45.27 -12.35 -9.61
CA PRO A 148 -45.03 -13.62 -10.31
C PRO A 148 -46.19 -14.12 -11.20
N VAL A 149 -45.90 -15.05 -12.13
CA VAL A 149 -46.89 -15.87 -12.86
C VAL A 149 -46.36 -17.32 -13.06
N GLU A 150 -47.11 -18.27 -12.48
CA GLU A 150 -47.46 -19.65 -12.88
C GLU A 150 -46.45 -20.66 -13.48
N ALA A 151 -46.46 -21.87 -12.89
CA ALA A 151 -46.52 -23.17 -13.57
C ALA A 151 -47.88 -23.82 -13.19
N PRO A 152 -48.55 -24.62 -14.05
CA PRO A 152 -48.34 -26.08 -14.18
C PRO A 152 -48.47 -26.57 -15.66
N THR A 153 -48.59 -27.84 -16.08
CA THR A 153 -48.57 -29.21 -15.46
C THR A 153 -47.39 -30.01 -16.07
N GLU A 154 -47.11 -31.32 -15.92
CA GLU A 154 -47.77 -32.53 -15.35
C GLU A 154 -48.86 -33.25 -16.18
N THR A 155 -48.44 -34.08 -17.15
CA THR A 155 -49.13 -35.25 -17.82
C THR A 155 -48.11 -35.86 -18.81
N ALA A 156 -48.11 -37.15 -19.17
CA ALA A 156 -48.63 -38.38 -18.55
C ALA A 156 -47.94 -39.58 -19.25
#